data_AF-A0A966V3T0-F1
#
_entry.id   AF-A0A966V3T0-F1
#
_cell.length_a   1.000
_cell.length_b   1.000
_cell.length_c   1.000
_cell.angle_alpha   90.00
_cell.angle_beta   90.00
_cell.angle_gamma   90.00
#
_symmetry.space_group_name_H-M   'P 1'
#
loop_
_entity.id
_entity.type
_entity.pdbx_description
1 polymer ?
#
loop_
_entity_poly.entity_id
_entity_poly.type
_entity_poly.pdbx_seq_one_letter_code
_entity_poly.pdbx_strand_id
1 'polypeptide(L)'
;MTNSSASRFPANPPDDDLRANYDAMRSALISVNISRGLYRSQSEKRGVVIAELQRELQELEADLGNEARAKTRLHAMNSRLVEVIRELEATGDAIAEAVEESEQQSGFWLVRMFQRLVQLSQQWRSVKAKAVEIASEANQLGPEA
;
A
#
# COMPACT_ATOMS: atom_id res chain seq x y z
N MET A 1 -44.84 29.94 -21.10
CA MET A 1 -44.26 29.01 -22.07
C MET A 1 -45.40 28.38 -22.85
N THR A 2 -45.67 28.89 -24.05
CA THR A 2 -46.85 28.58 -24.85
C THR A 2 -46.65 27.27 -25.60
N ASN A 3 -47.60 26.34 -25.45
CA ASN A 3 -47.68 25.06 -26.15
C ASN A 3 -47.76 25.29 -27.67
N SER A 4 -46.61 25.23 -28.35
CA SER A 4 -46.43 25.53 -29.79
C SER A 4 -46.65 24.32 -30.72
N SER A 5 -47.08 23.18 -30.20
CA SER A 5 -47.33 21.98 -31.03
C SER A 5 -48.66 22.06 -31.79
N ALA A 6 -49.65 22.83 -31.30
CA ALA A 6 -51.00 22.87 -31.89
C ALA A 6 -51.13 23.74 -33.15
N SER A 7 -50.22 24.71 -33.39
CA SER A 7 -50.26 25.55 -34.60
C SER A 7 -49.41 25.01 -35.75
N ARG A 8 -48.79 23.84 -35.59
CA ARG A 8 -47.79 23.29 -36.53
C ARG A 8 -48.40 22.34 -37.57
N PHE A 9 -49.65 21.91 -37.39
CA PHE A 9 -50.29 20.92 -38.24
C PHE A 9 -51.63 21.47 -38.78
N PRO A 10 -51.90 21.36 -40.10
CA PRO A 10 -53.14 21.85 -40.69
C PRO A 10 -54.35 21.06 -40.19
N ALA A 11 -55.53 21.69 -40.18
CA ALA A 11 -56.76 21.07 -39.69
C ALA A 11 -57.29 19.93 -40.57
N ASN A 12 -56.94 19.94 -41.87
CA ASN A 12 -57.22 18.87 -42.84
C ASN A 12 -56.01 18.70 -43.76
N PRO A 13 -54.97 17.97 -43.33
CA PRO A 13 -53.84 17.66 -44.20
C PRO A 13 -54.29 16.76 -45.36
N PRO A 14 -53.72 16.93 -46.56
CA PRO A 14 -53.93 15.98 -47.65
C PRO A 14 -53.33 14.61 -47.28
N ASP A 15 -53.94 13.53 -47.80
CA ASP A 15 -53.57 12.14 -47.46
C ASP A 15 -52.08 11.83 -47.68
N ASP A 16 -51.45 12.42 -48.68
CA ASP A 16 -50.04 12.23 -48.98
C ASP A 16 -49.12 12.86 -47.91
N ASP A 17 -49.50 14.03 -47.37
CA ASP A 17 -48.75 14.70 -46.28
C ASP A 17 -48.89 13.93 -44.97
N LEU A 18 -50.06 13.34 -44.72
CA LEU A 18 -50.27 12.46 -43.56
C LEU A 18 -49.38 11.21 -43.65
N ARG A 19 -49.33 10.57 -44.82
CA ARG A 19 -48.48 9.38 -45.05
C ARG A 19 -47.01 9.72 -44.90
N ALA A 20 -46.54 10.81 -45.50
CA ALA A 20 -45.15 11.25 -45.40
C ALA A 20 -44.75 11.54 -43.94
N ASN A 21 -45.61 12.24 -43.18
CA ASN A 21 -45.36 12.51 -41.76
C ASN A 21 -45.37 11.22 -40.94
N TYR A 22 -46.30 10.30 -41.20
CA TYR A 22 -46.34 9.01 -40.53
C TYR A 22 -45.06 8.20 -40.79
N ASP A 23 -44.61 8.12 -42.05
CA ASP A 23 -43.39 7.40 -42.42
C ASP A 23 -42.14 8.02 -41.80
N ALA A 24 -42.07 9.35 -41.72
CA ALA A 24 -41.00 10.08 -41.05
C ALA A 24 -40.99 9.80 -39.53
N MET A 25 -42.17 9.86 -38.88
CA MET A 25 -42.31 9.55 -37.44
C MET A 25 -41.97 8.09 -37.14
N ARG A 26 -42.43 7.16 -37.98
CA ARG A 26 -42.12 5.73 -37.86
C ARG A 26 -40.62 5.47 -38.01
N SER A 27 -39.99 6.10 -39.00
CA SER A 27 -38.53 5.99 -39.22
C SER A 27 -37.74 6.56 -38.04
N ALA A 28 -38.15 7.72 -37.52
CA ALA A 28 -37.55 8.32 -36.32
C ALA A 28 -37.70 7.41 -35.09
N LEU A 29 -38.89 6.83 -34.87
CA LEU A 29 -39.13 5.90 -33.76
C LEU A 29 -38.24 4.65 -33.85
N ILE A 30 -38.09 4.09 -35.05
CA ILE A 30 -37.20 2.94 -35.29
C ILE A 30 -35.75 3.32 -34.97
N SER A 31 -35.27 4.45 -35.48
CA SER A 31 -33.91 4.96 -35.22
C SER A 31 -33.64 5.18 -33.72
N VAL A 32 -34.59 5.79 -33.00
CA VAL A 32 -34.49 5.99 -31.56
C VAL A 32 -34.46 4.66 -30.81
N ASN A 33 -35.27 3.68 -31.21
CA ASN A 33 -35.24 2.36 -30.58
C ASN A 33 -33.91 1.62 -30.79
N ILE A 34 -33.33 1.71 -32.00
CA ILE A 34 -32.02 1.13 -32.30
C ILE A 34 -30.93 1.79 -31.44
N SER A 35 -30.88 3.13 -31.42
CA SER A 35 -29.90 3.85 -30.62
C SER A 35 -30.04 3.54 -29.12
N ARG A 36 -31.28 3.44 -28.60
CA ARG A 36 -31.52 3.02 -27.22
C ARG A 36 -30.94 1.63 -26.92
N GLY A 37 -31.11 0.67 -27.82
CA GLY A 37 -30.52 -0.65 -27.69
C GLY A 37 -28.99 -0.61 -27.63
N LEU A 38 -28.37 0.18 -28.51
CA LEU A 38 -26.91 0.39 -28.51
C LEU A 38 -26.43 1.01 -27.20
N TYR A 39 -27.07 2.09 -26.74
CA TYR A 39 -26.73 2.73 -25.46
C TYR A 39 -26.89 1.80 -24.28
N ARG A 40 -27.96 0.99 -24.24
CA ARG A 40 -28.15 -0.02 -23.20
C ARG A 40 -27.01 -1.03 -23.18
N SER A 41 -26.66 -1.59 -24.34
CA SER A 41 -25.56 -2.56 -24.42
C SER A 41 -24.21 -1.95 -24.03
N GLN A 42 -23.97 -0.68 -24.39
CA GLN A 42 -22.74 0.03 -24.00
C GLN A 42 -22.72 0.30 -22.48
N SER A 43 -23.86 0.68 -21.91
CA SER A 43 -24.01 0.87 -20.47
C SER A 43 -23.78 -0.42 -19.70
N GLU A 44 -24.30 -1.55 -20.18
CA GLU A 44 -24.08 -2.87 -19.58
C GLU A 44 -22.59 -3.25 -19.62
N LYS A 45 -21.92 -3.06 -20.77
CA LYS A 45 -20.46 -3.28 -20.89
C LYS A 45 -19.64 -2.40 -19.94
N ARG A 46 -19.99 -1.12 -19.82
CA ARG A 46 -19.34 -0.21 -18.87
C ARG A 46 -19.57 -0.63 -17.43
N GLY A 47 -20.77 -1.10 -17.11
CA GLY A 47 -21.09 -1.63 -15.77
C GLY A 47 -20.20 -2.80 -15.38
N VAL A 48 -19.94 -3.73 -16.30
CA VAL A 48 -19.02 -4.87 -16.06
C VAL A 48 -17.59 -4.38 -15.81
N VAL A 49 -17.09 -3.45 -16.63
CA VAL A 49 -15.73 -2.89 -16.45
C VAL A 49 -15.60 -2.15 -15.13
N ILE A 50 -16.62 -1.38 -14.73
CA ILE A 50 -16.62 -0.66 -13.44
C ILE A 50 -16.57 -1.66 -12.28
N ALA A 51 -17.34 -2.75 -12.33
CA ALA A 51 -17.32 -3.78 -11.30
C ALA A 51 -15.95 -4.46 -11.19
N GLU A 52 -15.29 -4.73 -12.32
CA GLU A 52 -13.95 -5.32 -12.33
C GLU A 52 -12.91 -4.37 -11.72
N LEU A 53 -12.92 -3.10 -12.12
CA LEU A 53 -12.03 -2.08 -11.56
C LEU A 53 -12.26 -1.87 -10.05
N GLN A 54 -13.51 -1.97 -9.59
CA GLN A 54 -13.83 -1.91 -8.16
C GLN A 54 -13.26 -3.11 -7.40
N ARG A 55 -13.28 -4.31 -8.00
CA ARG A 55 -12.65 -5.50 -7.40
C ARG A 55 -11.13 -5.34 -7.33
N GLU A 56 -10.49 -4.90 -8.42
CA GLU A 56 -9.04 -4.66 -8.46
C GLU A 56 -8.61 -3.60 -7.43
N LEU A 57 -9.39 -2.52 -7.28
CA LEU A 57 -9.11 -1.50 -6.25
C LEU A 57 -9.20 -2.06 -4.84
N GLN A 58 -10.17 -2.93 -4.55
CA GLN A 58 -10.30 -3.55 -3.23
C GLN A 58 -9.11 -4.48 -2.93
N GLU A 59 -8.61 -5.20 -3.93
CA GLU A 59 -7.42 -6.05 -3.80
C GLU A 59 -6.17 -5.21 -3.53
N LEU A 60 -5.98 -4.13 -4.29
CA LEU A 60 -4.87 -3.19 -4.08
C LEU A 60 -4.92 -2.50 -2.71
N GLU A 61 -6.11 -2.13 -2.23
CA GLU A 61 -6.27 -1.56 -0.89
C GLU A 61 -5.89 -2.56 0.22
N ALA A 62 -6.25 -3.84 0.04
CA ALA A 62 -5.87 -4.89 0.98
C ALA A 62 -4.35 -5.11 0.99
N ASP A 63 -3.72 -5.15 -0.19
CA ASP A 63 -2.28 -5.30 -0.36
C ASP A 63 -1.51 -4.13 0.26
N LEU A 64 -1.96 -2.90 0.01
CA LEU A 64 -1.38 -1.70 0.61
C LEU A 64 -1.51 -1.73 2.15
N GLY A 65 -2.63 -2.22 2.66
CA GLY A 65 -2.82 -2.44 4.10
C GLY A 65 -1.83 -3.43 4.69
N ASN A 66 -1.51 -4.50 3.97
CA ASN A 66 -0.50 -5.48 4.36
C ASN A 66 0.92 -4.89 4.30
N GLU A 67 1.24 -4.16 3.23
CA GLU A 67 2.53 -3.48 3.07
C GLU A 67 2.77 -2.45 4.18
N ALA A 68 1.75 -1.65 4.53
CA ALA A 68 1.84 -0.68 5.62
C ALA A 68 2.18 -1.36 6.95
N ARG A 69 1.53 -2.49 7.27
CA ARG A 69 1.82 -3.28 8.48
C ARG A 69 3.24 -3.86 8.46
N ALA A 70 3.67 -4.39 7.31
CA ALA A 70 5.04 -4.91 7.13
C ALA A 70 6.07 -3.80 7.34
N LYS A 71 5.83 -2.62 6.75
CA LYS A 71 6.68 -1.43 6.92
C LYS A 71 6.75 -0.98 8.37
N THR A 72 5.64 -0.91 9.10
CA THR A 72 5.65 -0.59 10.54
C THR A 72 6.48 -1.60 11.34
N ARG A 73 6.34 -2.90 11.03
CA ARG A 73 7.13 -3.95 11.69
C ARG A 73 8.62 -3.82 11.40
N LEU A 74 9.01 -3.58 10.14
CA LEU A 74 10.41 -3.33 9.77
C LEU A 74 10.98 -2.08 10.45
N HIS A 75 10.21 -1.00 10.56
CA HIS A 75 10.64 0.19 11.31
C HIS A 75 10.89 -0.11 12.78
N ALA A 76 10.01 -0.86 13.44
CA ALA A 76 10.22 -1.26 14.83
C ALA A 76 11.49 -2.13 15.00
N MET A 77 11.75 -3.02 14.06
CA MET A 77 12.98 -3.83 14.06
C MET A 77 14.24 -2.99 13.84
N ASN A 78 14.20 -2.03 12.91
CA ASN A 78 15.31 -1.10 12.70
C ASN A 78 15.61 -0.28 13.96
N SER A 79 14.59 0.17 14.68
CA SER A 79 14.79 0.86 15.97
C SER A 79 15.50 -0.03 17.00
N ARG A 80 15.09 -1.31 17.13
CA ARG A 80 15.77 -2.29 18.00
C ARG A 80 17.24 -2.52 17.58
N LEU A 81 17.52 -2.59 16.27
CA LEU A 81 18.89 -2.75 15.77
C LEU A 81 19.75 -1.53 16.10
N VAL A 82 19.22 -0.32 15.97
CA VAL A 82 19.92 0.91 16.34
C VAL A 82 20.28 0.91 17.84
N GLU A 83 19.37 0.47 18.70
CA GLU A 83 19.65 0.33 20.14
C GLU A 83 20.77 -0.68 20.40
N VAL A 84 20.73 -1.84 19.75
CA VAL A 84 21.78 -2.87 19.85
C VAL A 84 23.14 -2.34 19.37
N ILE A 85 23.18 -1.59 18.27
CA ILE A 85 24.42 -0.98 17.77
C ILE A 85 24.98 0.00 18.81
N ARG A 86 24.15 0.86 19.40
CA ARG A 86 24.58 1.78 20.46
C ARG A 86 25.09 1.05 21.70
N GLU A 87 24.43 -0.04 22.12
CA GLU A 87 24.91 -0.89 23.22
C GLU A 87 26.28 -1.52 22.89
N LEU A 88 26.50 -1.97 21.65
CA LEU A 88 27.79 -2.51 21.20
C LEU A 88 28.87 -1.43 21.18
N GLU A 89 28.60 -0.26 20.60
CA GLU A 89 29.54 0.87 20.58
C GLU A 89 29.95 1.26 22.00
N ALA A 90 29.00 1.47 22.91
CA ALA A 90 29.29 1.82 24.30
C ALA A 90 30.08 0.73 25.05
N THR A 91 29.80 -0.55 24.78
CA THR A 91 30.57 -1.65 25.37
C THR A 91 32.00 -1.70 24.79
N GLY A 92 32.16 -1.39 23.51
CA GLY A 92 33.45 -1.31 22.83
C GLY A 92 34.31 -0.17 23.37
N ASP A 93 33.72 1.01 23.54
CA ASP A 93 34.37 2.18 24.14
C ASP A 93 34.82 1.88 25.58
N ALA A 94 33.97 1.24 26.38
CA ALA A 94 34.32 0.83 27.74
C ALA A 94 35.46 -0.22 27.79
N ILE A 95 35.55 -1.10 26.78
CA ILE A 95 36.68 -2.04 26.67
C ILE A 95 37.96 -1.27 26.32
N ALA A 96 37.90 -0.34 25.38
CA ALA A 96 39.05 0.48 24.99
C ALA A 96 39.57 1.32 26.17
N GLU A 97 38.67 1.99 26.89
CA GLU A 97 38.99 2.76 28.10
C GLU A 97 39.63 1.87 29.18
N ALA A 98 39.07 0.68 29.44
CA ALA A 98 39.64 -0.25 30.40
C ALA A 98 41.03 -0.76 30.00
N VAL A 99 41.36 -0.79 28.71
CA VAL A 99 42.71 -1.13 28.23
C VAL A 99 43.65 0.07 28.35
N GLU A 100 43.20 1.28 28.03
CA GLU A 100 44.02 2.50 28.11
C GLU A 100 44.41 2.83 29.56
N GLU A 101 43.48 2.71 30.51
CA GLU A 101 43.79 2.87 31.95
C GLU A 101 44.85 1.87 32.44
N SER A 102 45.05 0.75 31.73
CA SER A 102 46.01 -0.30 32.09
C SER A 102 47.45 0.03 31.87
N GLU A 103 47.70 0.84 30.87
CA GLU A 103 49.04 1.23 30.51
C GLU A 103 49.65 2.16 31.57
N GLN A 104 48.82 2.68 32.49
CA GLN A 104 49.21 3.67 33.49
C GLN A 104 49.34 3.12 34.94
N GLN A 105 48.98 1.87 35.24
CA GLN A 105 48.90 1.37 36.63
C GLN A 105 49.61 0.02 36.89
N SER A 106 50.00 -0.22 38.17
CA SER A 106 50.85 -1.35 38.60
C SER A 106 50.11 -2.69 38.75
N GLY A 107 50.84 -3.81 38.85
CA GLY A 107 50.33 -5.18 38.63
C GLY A 107 49.14 -5.70 39.44
N PHE A 108 48.76 -5.10 40.57
CA PHE A 108 47.48 -5.42 41.25
C PHE A 108 46.26 -4.96 40.43
N TRP A 109 46.43 -3.89 39.67
CA TRP A 109 45.42 -3.33 38.80
C TRP A 109 45.15 -4.23 37.57
N LEU A 110 46.15 -4.97 37.07
CA LEU A 110 45.98 -5.93 35.95
C LEU A 110 44.92 -6.99 36.24
N VAL A 111 44.88 -7.55 37.45
CA VAL A 111 43.88 -8.58 37.82
C VAL A 111 42.46 -7.99 37.80
N ARG A 112 42.30 -6.76 38.30
CA ARG A 112 41.03 -6.04 38.30
C ARG A 112 40.58 -5.67 36.89
N MET A 113 41.51 -5.28 36.03
CA MET A 113 41.25 -5.05 34.61
C MET A 113 40.81 -6.33 33.90
N PHE A 114 41.51 -7.44 34.08
CA PHE A 114 41.09 -8.72 33.48
C PHE A 114 39.68 -9.12 33.92
N GLN A 115 39.35 -8.95 35.19
CA GLN A 115 37.98 -9.18 35.68
C GLN A 115 36.97 -8.25 34.98
N ARG A 116 37.30 -6.98 34.81
CA ARG A 116 36.44 -6.00 34.12
C ARG A 116 36.27 -6.33 32.63
N LEU A 117 37.35 -6.69 31.94
CA LEU A 117 37.32 -7.11 30.53
C LEU A 117 36.51 -8.39 30.33
N VAL A 118 36.57 -9.34 31.26
CA VAL A 118 35.73 -10.55 31.22
C VAL A 118 34.24 -10.18 31.35
N GLN A 119 33.89 -9.27 32.27
CA GLN A 119 32.50 -8.79 32.40
C GLN A 119 32.02 -8.07 31.12
N LEU A 120 32.83 -7.16 30.58
CA LEU A 120 32.51 -6.45 29.34
C LEU A 120 32.40 -7.41 28.15
N SER A 121 33.25 -8.44 28.08
CA SER A 121 33.17 -9.48 27.06
C SER A 121 31.88 -10.31 27.17
N GLN A 122 31.40 -10.58 28.39
CA GLN A 122 30.13 -11.25 28.62
C GLN A 122 28.95 -10.38 28.18
N GLN A 123 28.99 -9.08 28.51
CA GLN A 123 28.00 -8.11 28.06
C GLN A 123 27.97 -8.02 26.53
N TRP A 124 29.13 -7.89 25.88
CA TRP A 124 29.25 -7.90 24.43
C TRP A 124 28.63 -9.14 23.78
N ARG A 125 28.89 -10.32 24.33
CA ARG A 125 28.28 -11.58 23.85
C ARG A 125 26.77 -11.58 24.00
N SER A 126 26.24 -11.04 25.10
CA SER A 126 24.80 -10.92 25.33
C SER A 126 24.15 -9.98 24.31
N VAL A 127 24.73 -8.81 24.06
CA VAL A 127 24.22 -7.84 23.07
C VAL A 127 24.28 -8.44 21.66
N LYS A 128 25.36 -9.14 21.32
CA LYS A 128 25.47 -9.87 20.05
C LYS A 128 24.39 -10.96 19.92
N ALA A 129 24.04 -11.66 21.00
CA ALA A 129 22.97 -12.65 20.98
C ALA A 129 21.61 -12.01 20.67
N LYS A 130 21.29 -10.85 21.28
CA LYS A 130 20.08 -10.06 20.94
C LYS A 130 20.07 -9.67 19.45
N ALA A 131 21.22 -9.28 18.90
CA ALA A 131 21.34 -8.94 17.48
C ALA A 131 21.02 -10.14 16.56
N VAL A 132 21.53 -11.32 16.92
CA VAL A 132 21.28 -12.58 16.19
C VAL A 132 19.81 -12.96 16.28
N GLU A 133 19.17 -12.78 17.44
CA GLU A 133 17.74 -13.02 17.62
C GLU A 133 16.92 -12.12 16.68
N ILE A 134 17.19 -10.81 16.65
CA ILE A 134 16.52 -9.86 15.74
C ILE A 134 16.77 -10.24 14.27
N ALA A 135 17.98 -10.68 13.92
CA ALA A 135 18.29 -11.15 12.57
C ALA A 135 17.52 -12.43 12.20
N SER A 136 17.32 -13.33 13.17
CA SER A 136 16.53 -14.55 12.96
C SER A 136 15.03 -14.24 12.82
N GLU A 137 14.50 -13.31 13.61
CA GLU A 137 13.15 -12.76 13.45
C GLU A 137 12.98 -12.12 12.07
N ALA A 138 14.00 -11.41 11.57
CA ALA A 138 13.98 -10.78 10.24
C ALA A 138 13.95 -11.83 9.11
N ASN A 139 14.68 -12.91 9.27
CA ASN A 139 14.76 -13.95 8.25
C ASN A 139 13.47 -14.78 8.15
N GLN A 140 12.72 -14.89 9.24
CA GLN A 140 11.37 -15.47 9.27
C GLN A 140 10.32 -14.55 8.61
N LEU A 141 10.67 -13.30 8.33
CA LEU A 141 9.83 -12.35 7.59
C LEU A 141 10.20 -12.29 6.08
N GLY A 142 11.19 -13.09 5.62
CA GLY A 142 11.47 -13.32 4.20
C GLY A 142 10.31 -14.04 3.50
N PRO A 143 10.21 -13.96 2.16
CA PRO A 143 8.94 -13.97 1.44
C PRO A 143 8.25 -15.34 1.51
N GLU A 144 7.30 -15.49 2.44
CA GLU A 144 6.21 -16.44 2.26
C GLU A 144 5.07 -15.73 1.52
N ALA A 145 4.87 -16.16 0.27
CA ALA A 145 3.74 -15.92 -0.63
C ALA A 145 3.56 -14.49 -1.18
#